data_AF-A0A3M9ZHJ7-F1
#
_entry.id   AF-A0A3M9ZHJ7-F1
#
_cell.length_a   1.000
_cell.length_b   1.000
_cell.length_c   1.000
_cell.angle_alpha   90.00
_cell.angle_beta   90.00
_cell.angle_gamma   90.00
#
_symmetry.space_group_name_H-M   'P 1'
#
loop_
_entity.id
_entity.type
_entity.pdbx_description
1 polymer ?
#
loop_
_entity_poly.entity_id
_entity_poly.type
_entity_poly.pdbx_seq_one_letter_code
_entity_poly.pdbx_strand_id
1 'polypeptide(L)'
;MQVEIPDPPVLLSLATAFVLGVLALVIYNKVGSRVGGGGGKRSSHLDEYERQLVEMKIRLDAMEVGAPQADVIPTSQLSDVEVTGAPNEAEMAQKEAKITPKPPESAAPAPSDANHAVYHNATERVLRMVTNEAKTSRAIQASLGKSREHTARLLKKLYDAGLVQRSAGSRPYAYKITEAGRKRLEAAGKGG
;
A
#
# COMPACT_ATOMS: atom_id res chain seq x y z
N MET A 1 -0.88 -67.02 6.36
CA MET A 1 -1.97 -66.03 6.40
C MET A 1 -2.60 -65.97 5.03
N GLN A 2 -3.78 -66.56 4.86
CA GLN A 2 -4.55 -66.41 3.62
C GLN A 2 -5.17 -65.01 3.65
N VAL A 3 -4.93 -64.24 2.59
CA VAL A 3 -5.51 -62.91 2.43
C VAL A 3 -6.90 -63.09 1.86
N GLU A 4 -7.93 -62.94 2.70
CA GLU A 4 -9.33 -62.90 2.24
C GLU A 4 -9.53 -61.60 1.46
N ILE A 5 -9.69 -61.72 0.15
CA ILE A 5 -9.99 -60.58 -0.72
C ILE A 5 -11.48 -60.26 -0.53
N PRO A 6 -11.85 -59.00 -0.24
CA PRO A 6 -13.25 -58.62 -0.08
C PRO A 6 -14.02 -58.76 -1.38
N ASP A 7 -15.32 -59.03 -1.26
CA ASP A 7 -16.21 -59.24 -2.41
C ASP A 7 -16.15 -58.09 -3.43
N PRO A 8 -16.20 -58.39 -4.75
CA PRO A 8 -16.16 -57.39 -5.82
C PRO A 8 -17.10 -56.17 -5.65
N PRO A 9 -18.38 -56.33 -5.22
CA PRO A 9 -19.27 -55.18 -5.00
C PRO A 9 -18.81 -54.25 -3.87
N VAL A 10 -18.16 -54.78 -2.83
CA VAL A 10 -17.65 -53.98 -1.70
C VAL A 10 -16.50 -53.09 -2.17
N LEU A 11 -15.57 -53.66 -2.93
CA LEU A 11 -14.47 -52.90 -3.55
C LEU A 11 -14.98 -51.78 -4.46
N LEU A 12 -16.01 -52.06 -5.26
CA LEU A 12 -16.59 -51.08 -6.18
C LEU A 12 -17.32 -49.95 -5.43
N SER A 13 -18.04 -50.26 -4.35
CA SER A 13 -18.66 -49.26 -3.48
C SER A 13 -17.64 -48.32 -2.82
N LEU A 14 -16.50 -48.86 -2.40
CA LEU A 14 -15.43 -48.10 -1.76
C LEU A 14 -14.72 -47.20 -2.78
N ALA A 15 -14.45 -47.72 -3.97
CA ALA A 15 -13.86 -46.95 -5.06
C ALA A 15 -14.77 -45.80 -5.51
N THR A 16 -16.07 -46.05 -5.67
CA THR A 16 -17.04 -45.02 -6.08
C THR A 16 -17.22 -43.93 -5.01
N ALA A 17 -17.31 -44.31 -3.73
CA ALA A 17 -17.35 -43.36 -2.63
C ALA A 17 -16.11 -42.45 -2.59
N PHE A 18 -14.92 -43.02 -2.82
CA PHE A 18 -13.67 -42.26 -2.90
C PHE A 18 -13.68 -41.25 -4.05
N VAL A 19 -14.10 -41.68 -5.25
CA VAL A 19 -14.17 -40.80 -6.43
C VAL A 19 -15.17 -39.66 -6.22
N LEU A 20 -16.35 -39.94 -5.64
CA LEU A 20 -17.35 -38.92 -5.32
C LEU A 20 -16.83 -37.91 -4.29
N GLY A 21 -16.10 -38.36 -3.27
CA GLY A 21 -15.48 -37.49 -2.28
C GLY A 21 -14.42 -36.55 -2.88
N VAL A 22 -13.54 -37.08 -3.74
CA VAL A 22 -12.53 -36.29 -4.45
C VAL A 22 -13.20 -35.26 -5.38
N LEU A 23 -14.24 -35.67 -6.11
CA LEU A 23 -15.01 -34.78 -6.98
C LEU A 23 -15.68 -33.64 -6.19
N ALA A 24 -16.30 -33.96 -5.05
CA ALA A 24 -16.89 -32.97 -4.16
C ALA A 24 -15.84 -31.99 -3.61
N LEU A 25 -14.65 -32.47 -3.23
CA LEU A 25 -13.55 -31.63 -2.74
C LEU A 25 -13.03 -30.67 -3.83
N VAL A 26 -12.90 -31.16 -5.08
CA VAL A 26 -12.48 -30.34 -6.22
C VAL A 26 -13.50 -29.24 -6.50
N ILE A 27 -14.81 -29.57 -6.48
CA ILE A 27 -15.89 -28.60 -6.67
C ILE A 27 -15.88 -27.58 -5.52
N TYR A 28 -15.74 -28.02 -4.28
CA TYR A 28 -15.69 -27.16 -3.10
C TYR A 28 -14.53 -26.15 -3.17
N ASN A 29 -13.32 -26.62 -3.50
CA ASN A 29 -12.16 -25.74 -3.66
C ASN A 29 -12.32 -24.77 -4.84
N LYS A 30 -12.98 -25.20 -5.91
CA LYS A 30 -13.24 -24.33 -7.07
C LYS A 30 -14.29 -23.26 -6.76
N VAL A 31 -15.34 -23.59 -5.99
CA VAL A 31 -16.42 -22.66 -5.62
C VAL A 31 -16.01 -21.72 -4.47
N GLY A 32 -15.16 -22.17 -3.54
CA GLY A 32 -14.64 -21.35 -2.44
C GLY A 32 -13.87 -20.10 -2.91
N SER A 33 -13.26 -20.15 -4.09
CA SER A 33 -12.59 -18.98 -4.70
C SER A 33 -13.54 -17.85 -5.12
N ARG A 34 -14.86 -18.10 -5.18
CA ARG A 34 -15.88 -17.08 -5.51
C ARG A 34 -16.71 -16.63 -4.29
N VAL A 35 -16.65 -17.33 -3.17
CA VAL A 35 -17.41 -17.03 -1.92
C VAL A 35 -16.59 -16.20 -0.91
N GLY A 36 -15.33 -15.85 -1.22
CA GLY A 36 -14.51 -14.90 -0.45
C GLY A 36 -14.90 -13.41 -0.62
N GLY A 37 -16.17 -13.12 -0.89
CA GLY A 37 -16.70 -11.77 -1.18
C GLY A 37 -17.00 -10.89 0.03
N GLY A 38 -16.42 -11.17 1.21
CA GLY A 38 -16.68 -10.44 2.46
C GLY A 38 -15.56 -9.49 2.93
N GLY A 39 -14.49 -9.33 2.14
CA GLY A 39 -13.31 -8.55 2.54
C GLY A 39 -13.48 -7.03 2.51
N GLY A 40 -14.57 -6.50 1.94
CA GLY A 40 -14.73 -5.06 1.71
C GLY A 40 -15.00 -4.21 2.96
N LYS A 41 -15.53 -4.80 4.04
CA LYS A 41 -15.81 -4.09 5.30
C LYS A 41 -14.72 -4.26 6.36
N ARG A 42 -13.91 -5.32 6.29
CA ARG A 42 -12.75 -5.50 7.18
C ARG A 42 -11.55 -4.67 6.73
N SER A 43 -11.40 -4.41 5.42
CA SER A 43 -10.34 -3.53 4.92
C SER A 43 -10.57 -2.07 5.25
N SER A 44 -11.82 -1.59 5.26
CA SER A 44 -12.13 -0.18 5.53
C SER A 44 -11.75 0.27 6.93
N HIS A 45 -11.94 -0.57 7.94
CA HIS A 45 -11.53 -0.24 9.32
C HIS A 45 -10.01 -0.22 9.47
N LEU A 46 -9.28 -1.09 8.76
CA LEU A 46 -7.81 -1.05 8.74
C LEU A 46 -7.32 0.25 8.10
N ASP A 47 -7.95 0.68 6.99
CA ASP A 47 -7.64 1.95 6.34
C ASP A 47 -7.91 3.17 7.26
N GLU A 48 -8.93 3.10 8.13
CA GLU A 48 -9.23 4.13 9.14
C GLU A 48 -8.16 4.18 10.24
N TYR A 49 -7.73 3.03 10.77
CA TYR A 49 -6.66 2.97 11.77
C TYR A 49 -5.31 3.43 11.21
N GLU A 50 -4.99 3.06 9.97
CA GLU A 50 -3.78 3.55 9.29
C GLU A 50 -3.77 5.08 9.18
N ARG A 51 -4.91 5.69 8.86
CA ARG A 51 -5.05 7.16 8.81
C ARG A 51 -4.86 7.81 10.19
N GLN A 52 -5.43 7.23 11.24
CA GLN A 52 -5.28 7.74 12.61
C GLN A 52 -3.82 7.69 13.08
N LEU A 53 -3.09 6.61 12.76
CA LEU A 53 -1.67 6.48 13.11
C LEU A 53 -0.81 7.52 12.40
N VAL A 54 -1.09 7.80 11.13
CA VAL A 54 -0.38 8.85 10.37
C VAL A 54 -0.64 10.23 10.98
N GLU A 55 -1.89 10.54 11.33
CA GLU A 55 -2.22 11.82 11.95
C GLU A 55 -1.56 11.98 13.34
N MET A 56 -1.61 10.95 14.18
CA MET A 56 -0.91 10.98 15.47
C MET A 56 0.58 11.17 15.29
N LYS A 57 1.19 10.52 14.28
CA LYS A 57 2.61 10.68 14.01
C LYS A 57 2.97 12.09 13.53
N ILE A 58 2.17 12.68 12.64
CA ILE A 58 2.37 14.06 12.20
C ILE A 58 2.25 15.03 13.39
N ARG A 59 1.28 14.82 14.29
CA ARG A 59 1.14 15.64 15.50
C ARG A 59 2.32 15.48 16.44
N LEU A 60 2.81 14.25 16.64
CA LEU A 60 3.95 13.97 17.50
C LEU A 60 5.25 14.55 16.92
N ASP A 61 5.45 14.41 15.62
CA ASP A 61 6.55 15.04 14.89
C ASP A 61 6.47 16.58 14.97
N ALA A 62 5.26 17.17 14.93
CA ALA A 62 5.06 18.61 15.12
C ALA A 62 5.28 19.09 16.56
N MET A 63 5.13 18.21 17.56
CA MET A 63 5.44 18.51 18.96
C MET A 63 6.94 18.35 19.27
N GLU A 64 7.62 17.40 18.61
CA GLU A 64 9.06 17.14 18.75
C GLU A 64 9.91 18.16 18.00
N VAL A 65 9.43 18.61 16.83
CA VAL A 65 10.00 19.73 16.08
C VAL A 65 9.32 20.99 16.59
N GLY A 66 9.86 21.61 17.64
CA GLY A 66 9.35 22.86 18.23
C GLY A 66 9.29 24.03 17.25
N ALA A 67 8.26 24.04 16.39
CA ALA A 67 7.94 25.11 15.44
C ALA A 67 6.43 25.42 15.55
N PRO A 68 6.08 26.72 15.48
CA PRO A 68 4.84 27.24 16.04
C PRO A 68 3.62 26.88 15.19
N GLN A 69 2.48 26.90 15.88
CA GLN A 69 1.13 26.75 15.36
C GLN A 69 0.97 27.39 13.97
N ALA A 70 0.68 26.56 12.98
CA ALA A 70 -0.01 27.00 11.78
C ALA A 70 -1.47 26.58 11.95
N ASP A 71 -2.28 27.56 12.31
CA ASP A 71 -3.73 27.49 12.42
C ASP A 71 -4.37 26.76 11.25
N VAL A 72 -5.06 25.65 11.54
CA VAL A 72 -6.27 25.26 10.80
C VAL A 72 -7.35 24.99 11.84
N ILE A 73 -8.10 26.04 12.11
CA ILE A 73 -9.27 26.07 12.99
C ILE A 73 -10.27 25.00 12.52
N PRO A 74 -10.79 24.12 13.41
CA PRO A 74 -11.95 23.31 13.11
C PRO A 74 -13.17 24.23 13.08
N THR A 75 -13.78 24.41 11.91
CA THR A 75 -15.10 25.04 11.81
C THR A 75 -16.12 24.13 12.49
N SER A 76 -16.44 24.44 13.74
CA SER A 76 -17.66 24.01 14.41
C SER A 76 -17.97 24.96 15.56
N GLN A 77 -18.95 25.81 15.29
CA GLN A 77 -19.90 26.42 16.22
C GLN A 77 -19.55 27.80 16.81
N LEU A 78 -20.50 28.71 16.53
CA LEU A 78 -20.64 30.07 17.03
C LEU A 78 -20.79 30.10 18.54
N SER A 79 -20.22 31.13 19.19
CA SER A 79 -20.93 32.03 20.12
C SER A 79 -19.93 32.95 20.84
N ASP A 80 -19.95 34.22 20.44
CA ASP A 80 -19.97 35.44 21.25
C ASP A 80 -18.95 35.73 22.37
N VAL A 81 -18.68 37.05 22.48
CA VAL A 81 -18.13 37.83 23.61
C VAL A 81 -16.64 38.23 23.55
N GLU A 82 -16.39 39.26 22.73
CA GLU A 82 -16.02 40.63 23.15
C GLU A 82 -14.88 40.88 24.20
N VAL A 83 -13.81 41.58 23.74
CA VAL A 83 -13.05 42.71 24.39
C VAL A 83 -12.13 42.32 25.57
N THR A 84 -10.88 42.75 25.76
CA THR A 84 -10.01 43.88 25.33
C THR A 84 -8.57 43.51 25.74
N GLY A 85 -7.56 44.19 25.16
CA GLY A 85 -6.46 44.76 25.96
C GLY A 85 -5.27 43.87 26.34
N ALA A 86 -4.11 44.14 25.73
CA ALA A 86 -2.78 43.74 26.19
C ALA A 86 -2.33 44.57 27.42
N PRO A 87 -1.06 44.45 27.88
CA PRO A 87 -0.29 43.31 28.39
C PRO A 87 0.16 43.58 29.84
N ASN A 88 0.82 42.65 30.55
CA ASN A 88 1.91 42.98 31.48
C ASN A 88 2.62 41.74 32.05
N GLU A 89 3.91 41.96 32.31
CA GLU A 89 4.97 41.03 32.64
C GLU A 89 4.96 40.54 34.10
N ALA A 90 5.65 39.41 34.29
CA ALA A 90 6.46 39.02 35.45
C ALA A 90 5.78 38.58 36.76
N GLU A 91 5.90 37.27 37.05
CA GLU A 91 6.37 36.73 38.36
C GLU A 91 6.66 35.21 38.21
N MET A 92 7.92 34.81 38.03
CA MET A 92 8.84 34.25 39.04
C MET A 92 8.36 32.96 39.75
N ALA A 93 8.99 31.82 39.41
CA ALA A 93 9.45 30.83 40.41
C ALA A 93 10.42 29.82 39.76
N GLN A 94 11.69 29.94 40.16
CA GLN A 94 12.84 29.16 39.72
C GLN A 94 12.86 27.75 40.32
N LYS A 95 13.39 26.77 39.59
CA LYS A 95 14.30 25.77 40.19
C LYS A 95 15.27 25.16 39.17
N GLU A 96 16.53 25.48 39.35
CA GLU A 96 17.70 24.97 38.63
C GLU A 96 18.02 23.51 38.97
N ALA A 97 18.55 22.76 37.99
CA ALA A 97 19.52 21.68 38.22
C ALA A 97 20.36 21.38 36.95
N LYS A 98 21.37 22.24 36.76
CA LYS A 98 22.70 22.06 36.14
C LYS A 98 23.17 20.66 35.70
N ILE A 99 23.57 20.52 34.43
CA ILE A 99 24.91 19.98 34.03
C ILE A 99 25.38 20.57 32.69
N THR A 100 26.66 20.93 32.63
CA THR A 100 27.39 21.60 31.54
C THR A 100 28.36 20.59 30.85
N PRO A 101 29.25 20.97 29.91
CA PRO A 101 29.18 20.79 28.44
C PRO A 101 30.26 19.84 27.84
N LYS A 102 30.18 19.47 26.53
CA LYS A 102 31.28 19.50 25.52
C LYS A 102 30.91 18.81 24.16
N PRO A 103 31.02 19.52 23.00
CA PRO A 103 30.92 19.05 21.57
C PRO A 103 32.28 18.51 21.01
N PRO A 104 32.46 18.00 19.74
CA PRO A 104 31.69 18.20 18.47
C PRO A 104 31.54 16.96 17.50
N GLU A 105 30.88 17.16 16.35
CA GLU A 105 31.07 16.47 15.04
C GLU A 105 30.56 14.99 14.91
N SER A 106 29.72 14.58 13.96
CA SER A 106 29.78 14.77 12.51
C SER A 106 28.47 14.31 11.81
N ALA A 107 28.16 15.02 10.73
CA ALA A 107 27.37 14.60 9.56
C ALA A 107 25.87 14.26 9.71
N ALA A 108 25.06 15.22 9.25
CA ALA A 108 23.75 14.95 8.66
C ALA A 108 23.83 13.90 7.53
N PRO A 109 22.74 13.14 7.27
CA PRO A 109 22.42 12.74 5.92
C PRO A 109 21.11 13.41 5.48
N ALA A 110 21.19 14.07 4.33
CA ALA A 110 20.07 14.66 3.63
C ALA A 110 18.98 13.62 3.31
N PRO A 111 17.69 14.00 3.32
CA PRO A 111 16.60 13.11 2.91
C PRO A 111 16.27 13.30 1.42
N SER A 112 16.77 12.45 0.51
CA SER A 112 16.22 12.44 -0.87
C SER A 112 16.33 11.13 -1.66
N ASP A 113 17.29 10.24 -1.39
CA ASP A 113 17.64 9.24 -2.40
C ASP A 113 16.95 7.88 -2.22
N ALA A 114 16.54 7.53 -1.00
CA ALA A 114 15.90 6.25 -0.69
C ALA A 114 14.52 6.10 -1.40
N ASN A 115 13.77 7.19 -1.52
CA ASN A 115 12.47 7.15 -2.18
C ASN A 115 12.60 6.92 -3.68
N HIS A 116 13.57 7.55 -4.34
CA HIS A 116 13.80 7.37 -5.77
C HIS A 116 14.09 5.90 -6.10
N ALA A 117 14.98 5.23 -5.37
CA ALA A 117 15.33 3.84 -5.60
C ALA A 117 14.11 2.89 -5.53
N VAL A 118 13.21 3.11 -4.57
CA VAL A 118 11.98 2.31 -4.40
C VAL A 118 11.01 2.52 -5.57
N TYR A 119 10.89 3.75 -6.08
CA TYR A 119 10.07 4.04 -7.26
C TYR A 119 10.71 3.50 -8.54
N HIS A 120 12.04 3.53 -8.68
CA HIS A 120 12.74 2.95 -9.83
C HIS A 120 12.46 1.45 -9.95
N ASN A 121 12.56 0.70 -8.85
CA ASN A 121 12.21 -0.72 -8.83
C ASN A 121 10.74 -0.96 -9.21
N ALA A 122 9.81 -0.18 -8.66
CA ALA A 122 8.39 -0.32 -8.97
C ALA A 122 8.07 0.01 -10.44
N THR A 123 8.70 1.03 -11.00
CA THR A 123 8.53 1.49 -12.38
C THR A 123 8.95 0.40 -13.36
N GLU A 124 10.16 -0.14 -13.20
CA GLU A 124 10.67 -1.22 -14.05
C GLU A 124 9.82 -2.48 -13.94
N ARG A 125 9.40 -2.83 -12.73
CA ARG A 125 8.51 -3.98 -12.50
C ARG A 125 7.19 -3.82 -13.25
N VAL A 126 6.60 -2.62 -13.25
CA VAL A 126 5.39 -2.33 -14.04
C VAL A 126 5.67 -2.46 -15.53
N LEU A 127 6.75 -1.86 -16.03
CA LEU A 127 7.10 -1.92 -17.45
C LEU A 127 7.31 -3.36 -17.93
N ARG A 128 8.01 -4.20 -17.15
CA ARG A 128 8.16 -5.63 -17.44
C ARG A 128 6.81 -6.35 -17.51
N MET A 129 5.90 -6.03 -16.60
CA MET A 129 4.57 -6.65 -16.59
C MET A 129 3.71 -6.30 -17.81
N VAL A 130 3.74 -5.04 -18.25
CA VAL A 130 2.94 -4.57 -19.40
C VAL A 130 3.62 -4.83 -20.75
N THR A 131 4.84 -5.38 -20.75
CA THR A 131 5.56 -5.79 -21.96
C THR A 131 5.00 -7.07 -22.53
N ASN A 132 4.67 -8.04 -21.66
CA ASN A 132 4.16 -9.34 -22.07
C ASN A 132 2.69 -9.28 -22.47
N GLU A 133 1.88 -8.56 -21.69
CA GLU A 133 0.43 -8.49 -21.89
C GLU A 133 -0.11 -7.13 -21.43
N ALA A 134 -1.20 -6.68 -22.05
CA ALA A 134 -1.94 -5.52 -21.57
C ALA A 134 -2.56 -5.81 -20.20
N LYS A 135 -2.13 -5.10 -19.16
CA LYS A 135 -2.64 -5.33 -17.79
C LYS A 135 -3.53 -4.20 -17.30
N THR A 136 -4.55 -4.57 -16.55
CA THR A 136 -5.43 -3.61 -15.86
C THR A 136 -4.74 -3.06 -14.61
N SER A 137 -5.20 -1.89 -14.13
CA SER A 137 -4.68 -1.30 -12.88
C SER A 137 -4.76 -2.25 -11.69
N ARG A 138 -5.82 -3.08 -11.62
CA ARG A 138 -6.02 -4.07 -10.55
C ARG A 138 -5.01 -5.22 -10.61
N ALA A 139 -4.71 -5.72 -11.82
CA ALA A 139 -3.70 -6.76 -12.00
C ALA A 139 -2.29 -6.25 -11.62
N ILE A 140 -1.99 -5.00 -11.98
CA ILE A 140 -0.72 -4.35 -11.63
C ILE A 140 -0.63 -4.13 -10.11
N GLN A 141 -1.71 -3.66 -9.48
CA GLN A 141 -1.79 -3.50 -8.02
C GLN A 141 -1.51 -4.83 -7.31
N ALA A 142 -2.17 -5.91 -7.72
CA ALA A 142 -2.01 -7.23 -7.10
C ALA A 142 -0.56 -7.74 -7.18
N SER A 143 0.14 -7.48 -8.29
CA SER A 143 1.53 -7.91 -8.45
C SER A 143 2.55 -7.01 -7.74
N LEU A 144 2.23 -5.73 -7.52
CA LEU A 144 3.11 -4.80 -6.80
C LEU A 144 2.98 -4.90 -5.28
N GLY A 145 1.86 -5.44 -4.77
CA GLY A 145 1.56 -5.46 -3.33
C GLY A 145 1.40 -4.05 -2.73
N LYS A 146 1.15 -3.03 -3.56
CA LYS A 146 0.96 -1.63 -3.14
C LYS A 146 -0.52 -1.26 -3.09
N SER A 147 -0.85 -0.19 -2.36
CA SER A 147 -2.21 0.38 -2.37
C SER A 147 -2.65 0.75 -3.80
N ARG A 148 -3.96 0.71 -4.03
CA ARG A 148 -4.61 1.10 -5.29
C ARG A 148 -4.24 2.53 -5.66
N GLU A 149 -4.10 3.42 -4.68
CA GLU A 149 -3.74 4.82 -4.90
C GLU A 149 -2.29 4.96 -5.40
N HIS A 150 -1.33 4.34 -4.72
CA HIS A 150 0.08 4.38 -5.16
C HIS A 150 0.25 3.81 -6.56
N THR A 151 -0.46 2.73 -6.87
CA THR A 151 -0.46 2.14 -8.20
C THR A 151 -1.05 3.09 -9.23
N ALA A 152 -2.17 3.77 -8.91
CA ALA A 152 -2.79 4.75 -9.79
C ALA A 152 -1.88 5.95 -10.05
N ARG A 153 -1.23 6.50 -9.00
CA ARG A 153 -0.26 7.59 -9.10
C ARG A 153 0.93 7.19 -9.97
N LEU A 154 1.46 5.97 -9.80
CA LEU A 154 2.55 5.45 -10.61
C LEU A 154 2.15 5.28 -12.08
N LEU A 155 0.99 4.67 -12.34
CA LEU A 155 0.48 4.48 -13.71
C LEU A 155 0.19 5.81 -14.41
N LYS A 156 -0.27 6.82 -13.66
CA LYS A 156 -0.43 8.18 -14.18
C LYS A 156 0.92 8.77 -14.59
N LYS A 157 1.92 8.73 -13.70
CA LYS A 157 3.29 9.20 -14.02
C LYS A 157 3.90 8.49 -15.24
N LEU A 158 3.72 7.17 -15.33
CA LEU A 158 4.20 6.37 -16.47
C LEU A 158 3.50 6.74 -17.78
N TYR A 159 2.20 7.04 -17.71
CA TYR A 159 1.42 7.48 -18.85
C TYR A 159 1.85 8.88 -19.30
N ASP A 160 1.99 9.81 -18.35
CA ASP A 160 2.40 11.19 -18.62
C ASP A 160 3.84 11.24 -19.19
N ALA A 161 4.71 10.34 -18.73
CA ALA A 161 6.05 10.14 -19.28
C ALA A 161 6.07 9.41 -20.65
N GLY A 162 4.91 9.02 -21.19
CA GLY A 162 4.80 8.33 -22.48
C GLY A 162 5.38 6.92 -22.50
N LEU A 163 5.62 6.31 -21.33
CA LEU A 163 6.20 4.96 -21.21
C LEU A 163 5.15 3.84 -21.32
N VAL A 164 3.89 4.17 -21.04
CA VAL A 164 2.74 3.28 -21.17
C VAL A 164 1.55 4.00 -21.78
N GLN A 165 0.78 3.28 -22.57
CA GLN A 165 -0.47 3.77 -23.16
C GLN A 165 -1.65 3.08 -22.49
N ARG A 166 -2.73 3.85 -22.24
CA ARG A 166 -4.00 3.32 -21.75
C ARG A 166 -4.97 3.10 -22.90
N SER A 167 -5.61 1.94 -22.95
CA SER A 167 -6.75 1.70 -23.84
C SER A 167 -8.01 2.29 -23.23
N ALA A 168 -8.56 3.33 -23.84
CA ALA A 168 -9.83 3.94 -23.44
C ALA A 168 -11.07 3.14 -23.92
N GLY A 169 -10.87 2.19 -24.83
CA GLY A 169 -11.95 1.39 -25.43
C GLY A 169 -12.52 0.28 -24.54
N SER A 170 -11.87 -0.03 -23.41
CA SER A 170 -12.32 -1.05 -22.47
C SER A 170 -12.26 -0.54 -21.03
N ARG A 171 -13.34 -0.76 -20.28
CA ARG A 171 -13.36 -0.61 -18.82
C ARG A 171 -13.24 -1.99 -18.18
N PRO A 172 -12.37 -2.18 -17.18
CA PRO A 172 -11.37 -1.24 -16.66
C PRO A 172 -10.22 -0.96 -17.65
N TYR A 173 -9.56 0.20 -17.51
CA TYR A 173 -8.46 0.59 -18.41
C TYR A 173 -7.33 -0.44 -18.37
N ALA A 174 -6.88 -0.84 -19.56
CA ALA A 174 -5.72 -1.69 -19.76
C ALA A 174 -4.52 -0.85 -20.20
N TYR A 175 -3.35 -1.15 -19.64
CA TYR A 175 -2.09 -0.48 -19.91
C TYR A 175 -1.19 -1.38 -20.75
N LYS A 176 -0.58 -0.82 -21.79
CA LYS A 176 0.40 -1.46 -22.67
C LYS A 176 1.69 -0.65 -22.69
N ILE A 177 2.83 -1.31 -22.87
CA ILE A 177 4.11 -0.60 -23.03
C ILE A 177 4.17 0.15 -24.37
N THR A 178 4.78 1.33 -24.38
CA THR A 178 5.11 2.07 -25.61
C THR A 178 6.53 1.77 -26.07
N GLU A 179 6.91 2.25 -27.25
CA GLU A 179 8.30 2.13 -27.73
C GLU A 179 9.30 2.83 -26.78
N ALA A 180 8.94 4.00 -26.25
CA ALA A 180 9.75 4.71 -25.26
C ALA A 180 9.90 3.91 -23.95
N GLY A 181 8.82 3.25 -23.51
CA GLY A 181 8.84 2.34 -22.35
C GLY A 181 9.80 1.17 -22.55
N ARG A 182 9.81 0.56 -23.74
CA ARG A 182 10.72 -0.55 -24.09
C ARG A 182 12.17 -0.12 -24.07
N LYS A 183 12.52 1.00 -24.73
CA LYS A 183 13.89 1.53 -24.74
C LYS A 183 14.40 1.80 -23.32
N ARG A 184 13.56 2.36 -22.45
CA ARG A 184 13.91 2.60 -21.04
C ARG A 184 14.14 1.30 -20.27
N LEU A 185 13.33 0.27 -20.53
CA LEU A 185 13.47 -1.03 -19.88
C LEU A 185 14.76 -1.75 -20.31
N GLU A 186 15.11 -1.67 -21.59
CA GLU A 186 16.37 -2.23 -22.12
C GLU A 186 17.60 -1.50 -21.57
N ALA A 187 17.54 -0.17 -21.46
CA ALA A 187 18.60 0.62 -20.85
C ALA A 187 18.82 0.27 -19.38
N ALA A 188 17.72 0.05 -18.63
CA ALA A 188 17.79 -0.36 -17.22
C ALA A 188 18.33 -1.79 -17.04
N GLY A 189 18.02 -2.71 -17.97
CA GLY A 189 18.49 -4.10 -17.93
C GLY A 189 19.98 -4.29 -18.27
N LYS A 190 20.64 -3.28 -18.86
CA LYS A 190 22.04 -3.33 -19.29
C LYS A 190 23.04 -2.82 -18.25
N GLY A 191 22.55 -2.32 -17.11
CA GLY A 191 23.35 -1.65 -16.08
C GLY A 191 23.40 -2.36 -14.71
N GLY A 192 23.04 -3.64 -14.65
CA GLY A 192 23.17 -4.48 -13.45
C GLY A 192 23.89 -5.78 -13.78
#